data_AF-A0A226EKG7-F1
#
_entry.id   AF-A0A226EKG7-F1
#
_cell.length_a   1.000
_cell.length_b   1.000
_cell.length_c   1.000
_cell.angle_alpha   90.00
_cell.angle_beta   90.00
_cell.angle_gamma   90.00
#
_symmetry.space_group_name_H-M   'P 1'
#
loop_
_entity.id
_entity.type
_entity.pdbx_description
1 polymer ?
#
loop_
_entity_poly.entity_id
_entity_poly.type
_entity_poly.pdbx_seq_one_letter_code
_entity_poly.pdbx_strand_id
1 'polypeptide(L)'
;MIYFNLSEKQDVKIIQVALNGLENILKVGESDARATGAVNRYAVMIEECYGLDKIEFLQSHENMDIYKKVFDMIEQYFSDEEEDTNVAPSIDPAAPQQFQFNPQQPADFNF
;
A
#
# COMPACT_ATOMS: atom_id res chain seq x y z
N MET A 1 -40.52 3.51 -12.47
CA MET A 1 -39.33 4.32 -12.82
C MET A 1 -38.64 5.01 -11.64
N ILE A 2 -39.33 5.30 -10.52
CA ILE A 2 -38.73 6.05 -9.40
C ILE A 2 -37.88 5.18 -8.46
N TYR A 3 -38.20 3.89 -8.32
CA TYR A 3 -37.49 2.97 -7.43
C TYR A 3 -36.07 2.60 -7.89
N PHE A 4 -35.84 2.55 -9.21
CA PHE A 4 -34.53 2.19 -9.78
C PHE A 4 -33.45 3.24 -9.43
N ASN A 5 -33.80 4.52 -9.54
CA ASN A 5 -32.91 5.65 -9.24
C ASN A 5 -32.58 5.81 -7.74
N LEU A 6 -33.39 5.26 -6.84
CA LEU A 6 -33.15 5.38 -5.40
C LEU A 6 -32.15 4.33 -4.90
N SER A 7 -32.23 3.10 -5.42
CA SER A 7 -31.28 2.04 -5.07
C SER A 7 -29.86 2.40 -5.49
N GLU A 8 -29.67 2.82 -6.75
CA GLU A 8 -28.35 3.23 -7.27
C GLU A 8 -27.75 4.40 -6.46
N LYS A 9 -28.57 5.40 -6.08
CA LYS A 9 -28.10 6.54 -5.27
C LYS A 9 -27.77 6.18 -3.83
N GLN A 10 -28.44 5.18 -3.24
CA GLN A 10 -28.10 4.70 -1.90
C GLN A 10 -26.78 3.93 -1.92
N ASP A 11 -26.55 3.12 -2.95
CA ASP A 11 -25.31 2.36 -3.12
C ASP A 11 -24.10 3.29 -3.30
N VAL A 12 -24.23 4.36 -4.11
CA VAL A 12 -23.20 5.39 -4.26
C VAL A 12 -22.80 6.02 -2.91
N LYS A 13 -23.77 6.34 -2.05
CA LYS A 13 -23.48 6.93 -0.73
C LYS A 13 -22.76 5.96 0.19
N ILE A 14 -23.13 4.68 0.15
CA ILE A 14 -22.48 3.64 0.96
C ILE A 14 -21.02 3.49 0.50
N ILE A 15 -20.77 3.45 -0.81
CA ILE A 15 -19.42 3.40 -1.38
C ILE A 15 -18.61 4.61 -0.93
N GLN A 16 -19.17 5.83 -1.04
CA GLN A 16 -18.48 7.04 -0.59
C GLN A 16 -18.13 7.01 0.91
N VAL A 17 -19.05 6.54 1.76
CA VAL A 17 -18.80 6.41 3.21
C VAL A 17 -17.71 5.38 3.48
N ALA A 18 -17.73 4.24 2.80
CA ALA A 18 -16.70 3.21 2.92
C ALA A 18 -15.32 3.74 2.49
N LEU A 19 -15.24 4.42 1.35
CA LEU A 19 -14.00 5.04 0.84
C LEU A 19 -13.47 6.10 1.81
N ASN A 20 -14.33 6.95 2.37
CA ASN A 20 -13.92 7.92 3.40
C ASN A 20 -13.37 7.22 4.66
N GLY A 21 -13.99 6.10 5.07
CA GLY A 21 -13.52 5.29 6.19
C GLY A 21 -12.12 4.72 5.93
N LEU A 22 -11.92 4.12 4.75
CA LEU A 22 -10.63 3.56 4.33
C LEU A 22 -9.55 4.64 4.23
N GLU A 23 -9.86 5.79 3.63
CA GLU A 23 -8.94 6.92 3.52
C GLU A 23 -8.48 7.41 4.91
N ASN A 24 -9.40 7.50 5.88
CA ASN A 24 -9.04 7.92 7.24
C ASN A 24 -8.10 6.91 7.92
N ILE A 25 -8.31 5.61 7.71
CA ILE A 25 -7.43 4.56 8.23
C ILE A 25 -6.04 4.70 7.60
N LEU A 26 -5.98 4.86 6.28
CA LEU A 26 -4.73 5.05 5.54
C LEU A 26 -3.97 6.30 6.02
N LYS A 27 -4.66 7.43 6.26
CA LYS A 27 -4.07 8.65 6.83
C LYS A 27 -3.45 8.44 8.20
N VAL A 28 -4.11 7.67 9.07
CA VAL A 28 -3.55 7.33 10.39
C VAL A 28 -2.27 6.51 10.24
N GLY A 29 -2.28 5.53 9.33
CA GLY A 29 -1.09 4.73 9.04
C GLY A 29 0.05 5.53 8.44
N GLU A 30 -0.24 6.48 7.56
CA GLU A 30 0.76 7.39 7.00
C GLU A 30 1.38 8.26 8.09
N SER A 31 0.57 8.78 9.02
CA SER A 31 1.09 9.56 10.15
C SER A 31 2.01 8.72 11.05
N ASP A 32 1.68 7.45 11.28
CA ASP A 32 2.49 6.53 12.09
C ASP A 32 3.79 6.16 11.35
N ALA A 33 3.67 5.80 10.07
CA ALA A 33 4.77 5.52 9.15
C ALA A 33 5.81 6.65 9.11
N ARG A 34 5.35 7.91 8.99
CA ARG A 34 6.21 9.10 9.02
C ARG A 34 6.90 9.30 10.37
N ALA A 35 6.27 8.93 11.48
CA ALA A 35 6.85 9.05 12.81
C ALA A 35 7.92 7.98 13.09
N THR A 36 7.71 6.76 12.57
CA THR A 36 8.63 5.63 12.79
C THR A 36 9.64 5.42 11.67
N GLY A 37 9.47 6.09 10.52
CA GLY A 37 10.21 5.82 9.29
C GLY A 37 9.92 4.43 8.69
N ALA A 38 8.75 3.86 9.00
CA ALA A 38 8.33 2.54 8.52
C ALA A 38 7.27 2.69 7.42
N VAL A 39 6.93 1.61 6.73
CA VAL A 39 5.84 1.60 5.74
C VAL A 39 4.46 1.68 6.41
N ASN A 40 3.45 2.15 5.67
CA ASN A 40 2.08 2.21 6.14
C ASN A 40 1.49 0.80 6.31
N ARG A 41 1.44 0.32 7.56
CA ARG A 41 0.95 -1.03 7.90
C ARG A 41 -0.50 -1.27 7.48
N TYR A 42 -1.34 -0.24 7.44
CA TYR A 42 -2.72 -0.40 7.02
C TYR A 42 -2.85 -0.56 5.51
N ALA A 43 -1.97 0.08 4.72
CA ALA A 43 -1.92 -0.14 3.28
C ALA A 43 -1.57 -1.61 2.97
N VAL A 44 -0.54 -2.16 3.63
CA VAL A 44 -0.15 -3.57 3.52
C VAL A 44 -1.32 -4.51 3.89
N MET A 45 -2.00 -4.27 5.01
CA MET A 45 -3.15 -5.09 5.41
C MET A 45 -4.31 -5.03 4.39
N ILE A 46 -4.51 -3.87 3.75
CA ILE A 46 -5.53 -3.69 2.71
C ILE A 46 -5.16 -4.51 1.47
N GLU A 47 -3.90 -4.54 1.05
CA GLU A 47 -3.43 -5.38 -0.06
C GLU A 47 -3.57 -6.88 0.26
N GLU A 48 -3.13 -7.31 1.45
CA GLU A 48 -3.19 -8.72 1.87
C GLU A 48 -4.62 -9.29 1.90
N CYS A 49 -5.62 -8.42 2.07
CA CYS A 49 -7.03 -8.81 2.07
C CYS A 49 -7.74 -8.60 0.72
N TYR A 50 -6.99 -8.39 -0.37
CA TYR A 50 -7.53 -8.11 -1.71
C TYR A 50 -8.42 -6.84 -1.73
N GLY A 51 -8.12 -5.90 -0.83
CA GLY A 51 -8.82 -4.63 -0.71
C GLY A 51 -8.45 -3.68 -1.84
N LEU A 52 -7.17 -3.66 -2.24
CA LEU A 52 -6.69 -2.86 -3.36
C LEU A 52 -7.41 -3.23 -4.67
N ASP A 53 -7.55 -4.52 -4.99
CA ASP A 53 -8.28 -4.99 -6.19
C ASP A 53 -9.74 -4.45 -6.24
N LYS A 54 -10.40 -4.40 -5.07
CA LYS A 54 -11.77 -3.88 -4.96
C LYS A 54 -11.81 -2.36 -5.12
N ILE A 55 -10.79 -1.66 -4.61
CA ILE A 55 -10.63 -0.21 -4.77
C ILE A 55 -10.39 0.09 -6.26
N GLU A 56 -9.48 -0.61 -6.94
CA GLU A 56 -9.23 -0.47 -8.37
C GLU A 56 -10.48 -0.73 -9.23
N PHE A 57 -11.27 -1.76 -8.89
CA PHE A 57 -12.53 -2.02 -9.58
C PHE A 57 -13.47 -0.80 -9.58
N LEU A 58 -13.48 -0.02 -8.48
CA LEU A 58 -14.30 1.19 -8.36
C LEU A 58 -13.81 2.35 -9.25
N GLN A 59 -12.62 2.28 -9.85
CA GLN A 59 -12.22 3.23 -10.89
C GLN A 59 -13.12 3.13 -12.14
N SER A 60 -13.72 1.97 -12.39
CA SER A 60 -14.67 1.80 -13.50
C SER A 60 -16.08 2.31 -13.21
N HIS A 61 -16.33 2.85 -12.01
CA HIS A 61 -17.66 3.30 -11.60
C HIS A 61 -18.12 4.51 -12.43
N GLU A 62 -19.40 4.51 -12.85
CA GLU A 62 -20.01 5.59 -13.63
C GLU A 62 -20.06 6.97 -12.92
N ASN A 63 -19.84 6.98 -11.60
CA ASN A 63 -19.87 8.19 -10.80
C ASN A 63 -18.45 8.77 -10.76
N MET A 64 -18.27 9.92 -11.41
CA MET A 64 -16.99 10.60 -11.52
C MET A 64 -16.37 10.96 -10.16
N ASP A 65 -17.17 11.20 -9.12
CA ASP A 65 -16.65 11.52 -7.79
C ASP A 65 -16.06 10.27 -7.12
N ILE A 66 -16.66 9.09 -7.34
CA ILE A 66 -16.10 7.81 -6.88
C ILE A 66 -14.79 7.54 -7.62
N TYR A 67 -14.79 7.64 -8.95
CA TYR A 67 -13.59 7.44 -9.77
C TYR A 67 -12.43 8.32 -9.29
N LYS A 68 -12.66 9.64 -9.19
CA LYS A 68 -11.62 10.59 -8.76
C LYS A 68 -11.08 10.26 -7.38
N LYS A 69 -11.98 10.01 -6.42
CA LYS A 69 -11.56 9.70 -5.05
C LYS A 69 -10.71 8.43 -4.99
N VAL A 70 -11.11 7.40 -5.72
CA VAL A 70 -10.38 6.13 -5.81
C VAL A 70 -9.02 6.32 -6.49
N PHE A 71 -8.98 7.09 -7.57
CA PHE A 71 -7.74 7.44 -8.26
C PHE A 71 -6.74 8.12 -7.30
N ASP A 72 -7.19 9.17 -6.62
CA ASP A 72 -6.37 9.91 -5.66
C ASP A 72 -5.87 9.01 -4.51
N MET A 73 -6.73 8.10 -4.02
CA MET A 73 -6.34 7.15 -2.97
C MET A 73 -5.26 6.16 -3.44
N ILE A 74 -5.37 5.64 -4.66
CA ILE A 74 -4.37 4.72 -5.22
C ILE A 74 -3.04 5.44 -5.44
N GLU A 75 -3.09 6.64 -6.02
CA GLU A 75 -1.90 7.47 -6.25
C GLU A 75 -1.20 7.81 -4.93
N GLN A 76 -1.97 8.16 -3.89
CA GLN A 76 -1.39 8.61 -2.62
C GLN A 76 -0.84 7.46 -1.74
N TYR A 77 -1.50 6.31 -1.69
CA TYR A 77 -1.19 5.28 -0.68
C TYR A 77 -0.65 3.97 -1.24
N PHE A 78 -0.77 3.73 -2.55
CA PHE A 78 -0.48 2.44 -3.19
C PHE A 78 0.39 2.55 -4.44
N SER A 79 0.89 3.75 -4.77
CA SER A 79 1.85 3.90 -5.87
C SER A 79 3.26 3.56 -5.41
N ASP A 80 3.98 2.80 -6.23
CA ASP A 80 5.32 2.23 -5.96
C ASP A 80 6.43 3.28 -5.76
N GLU A 81 6.12 4.59 -5.76
CA GLU A 81 7.14 5.64 -5.65
C GLU A 81 7.80 5.74 -4.27
N GLU A 82 7.31 5.02 -3.25
CA GLU A 82 7.95 4.95 -1.92
C GLU A 82 8.75 3.65 -1.64
N GLU A 83 8.98 2.77 -2.63
CA GLU A 83 9.77 1.54 -2.42
C GLU A 83 11.31 1.73 -2.51
N ASP A 84 11.85 2.90 -2.89
CA ASP A 84 13.29 3.02 -3.18
C ASP A 84 14.11 3.89 -2.20
N THR A 85 13.81 3.86 -0.91
CA THR A 85 14.66 4.54 0.10
C THR A 85 15.26 3.67 1.20
N ASN A 86 14.95 2.36 1.28
CA ASN A 86 15.42 1.53 2.40
C ASN A 86 16.15 0.22 2.03
N VAL A 87 16.60 0.03 0.79
CA VAL A 87 17.44 -1.13 0.41
C VAL A 87 18.76 -0.73 -0.26
N ALA A 88 19.37 0.38 0.13
CA ALA A 88 20.79 0.60 -0.14
C ALA A 88 21.61 0.13 1.09
N PRO A 89 22.41 -0.95 1.01
CA PRO A 89 23.39 -1.22 2.05
C PRO A 89 24.33 -0.02 2.15
N SER A 90 24.53 0.50 3.36
CA SER A 90 25.42 1.63 3.63
C SER A 90 26.84 1.23 3.24
N ILE A 91 27.34 1.74 2.12
CA ILE A 91 28.76 1.62 1.78
C ILE A 91 29.47 2.74 2.54
N ASP A 92 30.15 2.39 3.63
CA ASP A 92 30.99 3.32 4.38
C ASP A 92 32.23 3.66 3.52
N PRO A 93 32.39 4.90 3.02
CA PRO A 93 33.45 5.25 2.06
C PRO A 93 34.85 5.26 2.69
N ALA A 94 34.96 5.08 4.01
CA ALA A 94 36.22 5.06 4.74
C ALA A 94 36.77 3.64 5.01
N ALA A 95 36.03 2.57 4.68
CA ALA A 95 36.46 1.19 4.89
C ALA A 95 36.95 0.56 3.57
N PRO A 96 38.17 -0.01 3.49
CA PRO A 96 38.55 -0.81 2.34
C PRO A 96 37.58 -1.98 2.18
N GLN A 97 37.00 -2.12 0.99
CA GLN A 97 36.00 -3.13 0.63
C GLN A 97 36.48 -4.55 0.96
N GLN A 98 36.10 -5.06 2.13
CA GLN A 98 36.14 -6.48 2.45
C GLN A 98 34.72 -7.00 2.49
N PHE A 99 34.30 -7.65 1.40
CA PHE A 99 33.17 -8.56 1.43
C PHE A 99 33.57 -9.78 2.28
N GLN A 100 33.16 -9.81 3.53
CA GLN A 100 33.45 -10.92 4.43
C GLN A 100 32.43 -12.05 4.21
N PHE A 101 32.68 -12.89 3.21
CA PHE A 101 32.08 -14.23 3.15
C PHE A 101 32.64 -15.03 4.31
N ASN A 102 31.80 -15.42 5.27
CA ASN A 102 32.20 -16.30 6.36
C ASN A 102 32.15 -17.77 5.89
N PRO A 103 33.27 -18.45 5.61
CA PRO A 103 33.30 -19.84 5.17
C PRO A 103 33.60 -20.78 6.36
N GLN A 104 32.98 -20.53 7.52
CA GLN A 104 33.12 -21.40 8.69
C GLN A 104 31.94 -22.36 8.81
N GLN A 105 31.85 -23.28 7.85
CA GLN A 105 31.35 -24.61 8.13
C GLN A 105 31.98 -25.60 7.14
N PRO A 106 32.99 -26.38 7.54
CA PRO A 106 33.39 -27.53 6.74
C PRO A 106 32.24 -28.55 6.82
N ALA A 107 31.56 -28.76 5.70
CA ALA A 107 30.67 -29.89 5.52
C ALA A 107 31.54 -31.16 5.46
N ASP A 108 31.52 -31.93 6.54
CA ASP A 108 32.17 -33.23 6.66
C ASP A 108 31.39 -34.25 5.81
N PHE A 109 31.87 -34.50 4.59
CA PHE A 109 31.36 -35.56 3.72
C PHE A 109 32.30 -36.76 3.83
N ASN A 110 31.91 -37.73 4.65
CA ASN A 110 32.61 -39.00 4.79
C ASN A 110 32.07 -40.02 3.76
N PHE A 111 32.94 -40.58 2.93
CA PHE A 111 32.65 -41.67 1.97
C PHE A 111 32.80 -43.05 2.63
#